data_AF-A0A2G3DX97-F1
#
_entry.id   AF-A0A2G3DX97-F1
#
_cell.length_a   1.000
_cell.length_b   1.000
_cell.length_c   1.000
_cell.angle_alpha   90.00
_cell.angle_beta   90.00
_cell.angle_gamma   90.00
#
_symmetry.space_group_name_H-M   'P 1'
#
loop_
_entity.id
_entity.type
_entity.pdbx_description
1 polymer ?
#
loop_
_entity_poly.entity_id
_entity_poly.type
_entity_poly.pdbx_seq_one_letter_code
_entity_poly.pdbx_strand_id
1 'polypeptide(L)'
;MFCVKCGQLLPEGSSFCSKCGTPISFVNEKRNESIEPAQFNDITPSESEDIADVISKINQSMPYYENIQQQIDKISRLERKRTLTLTAPISIIWGMLRFAVLGTILMFASIPLMLLFSPLLDKDSLSIIAFLLFSIAGIYGLFGRYINSYIMGRKLNTLYKNLADYAANNATPESFVLAPDYRCSSAANYIKNCLINKMASSLGEAYNLYNNHLYQNNTTSQLNSISLQLWNGVNVNW
;
A
#
# COMPACT_ATOMS: atom_id res chain seq x y z
N MET A 1 11.76 -30.32 -3.60
CA MET A 1 11.06 -29.28 -2.80
C MET A 1 11.73 -29.13 -1.44
N PHE A 2 11.43 -28.10 -0.65
CA PHE A 2 12.00 -27.90 0.69
C PHE A 2 10.94 -28.11 1.78
N CYS A 3 11.35 -28.64 2.94
CA CYS A 3 10.47 -28.80 4.09
C CYS A 3 10.06 -27.43 4.66
N VAL A 4 8.75 -27.17 4.78
CA VAL A 4 8.20 -25.92 5.35
C VAL A 4 8.60 -25.68 6.80
N LYS A 5 8.93 -26.74 7.55
CA LYS A 5 9.27 -26.63 8.98
C LYS A 5 10.76 -26.40 9.24
N CYS A 6 11.65 -26.97 8.42
CA CYS A 6 13.10 -26.94 8.71
C CYS A 6 13.99 -26.53 7.51
N GLY A 7 13.41 -26.29 6.34
CA GLY A 7 14.13 -25.81 5.16
C GLY A 7 15.01 -26.85 4.47
N GLN A 8 14.99 -28.13 4.87
CA GLN A 8 15.78 -29.15 4.21
C GLN A 8 15.24 -29.52 2.82
N LEU A 9 16.14 -29.71 1.86
CA LEU A 9 15.81 -30.26 0.55
C LEU A 9 15.32 -31.71 0.69
N LEU A 10 14.11 -31.95 0.19
CA LEU A 10 13.43 -33.24 0.24
C LEU A 10 13.66 -33.99 -1.08
N PRO A 11 14.10 -35.27 -1.04
CA PRO A 11 14.23 -36.10 -2.21
C PRO A 11 12.86 -36.37 -2.86
N GLU A 12 12.84 -36.59 -4.17
CA GLU A 12 11.60 -36.82 -4.91
C GLU A 12 10.88 -38.08 -4.41
N GLY A 13 9.57 -37.98 -4.15
CA GLY A 13 8.76 -39.09 -3.64
C GLY A 13 8.77 -39.30 -2.12
N SER A 14 9.46 -38.46 -1.32
CA SER A 14 9.47 -38.61 0.14
C SER A 14 8.13 -38.25 0.80
N SER A 15 7.51 -39.16 1.55
CA SER A 15 6.25 -38.90 2.29
C SER A 15 6.43 -38.06 3.57
N PHE A 16 7.66 -37.94 4.07
CA PHE A 16 7.99 -37.18 5.26
C PHE A 16 9.40 -36.59 5.17
N CYS A 17 9.64 -35.52 5.93
CA CYS A 17 10.97 -34.92 6.05
C CYS A 17 11.91 -35.82 6.86
N SER A 18 13.04 -36.22 6.27
CA SER A 18 14.03 -37.08 6.90
C SER A 18 14.71 -36.47 8.14
N LYS A 19 14.67 -35.14 8.30
CA LYS A 19 15.31 -34.46 9.44
C LYS A 19 14.37 -34.07 10.56
N CYS A 20 13.12 -33.72 10.27
CA CYS A 20 12.18 -33.26 11.30
C CYS A 20 10.89 -34.08 11.40
N GLY A 21 10.73 -35.13 10.57
CA GLY A 21 9.57 -36.02 10.60
C GLY A 21 8.25 -35.40 10.14
N THR A 22 8.26 -34.17 9.63
CA THR A 22 7.02 -33.50 9.20
C THR A 22 6.48 -34.18 7.93
N PRO A 23 5.21 -34.63 7.92
CA PRO A 23 4.61 -35.26 6.75
C PRO A 23 4.48 -34.24 5.61
N ILE A 24 4.73 -34.71 4.40
CA ILE A 24 4.60 -33.93 3.18
C ILE A 24 3.25 -34.31 2.59
N SER A 25 2.29 -33.40 2.69
CA SER A 25 1.01 -33.53 2.00
C SER A 25 1.23 -33.33 0.50
N PHE A 26 1.37 -34.43 -0.23
CA PHE A 26 1.33 -34.43 -1.69
C PHE A 26 -0.07 -34.07 -2.15
N VAL A 27 -0.31 -32.79 -2.46
CA VAL A 27 -1.45 -32.39 -3.27
C VAL A 27 -1.13 -32.84 -4.69
N ASN A 28 -1.62 -34.02 -5.05
CA ASN A 28 -1.52 -34.55 -6.41
C ASN A 28 -2.26 -33.61 -7.37
N GLU A 29 -1.50 -33.12 -8.35
CA GLU A 29 -1.91 -32.30 -9.47
C GLU A 29 -2.86 -33.10 -10.39
N LYS A 30 -4.15 -33.10 -10.07
CA LYS A 30 -5.21 -33.34 -11.07
C LYS A 30 -6.05 -32.07 -11.20
N ARG A 31 -5.80 -31.35 -12.29
CA ARG A 31 -6.74 -30.41 -12.90
C ARG A 31 -8.09 -31.10 -13.12
N ASN A 32 -9.13 -30.67 -12.41
CA ASN A 32 -10.39 -30.20 -12.97
C ASN A 32 -11.37 -29.84 -11.84
N GLU A 33 -11.96 -28.65 -11.99
CA GLU A 33 -13.23 -28.18 -11.42
C GLU A 33 -13.35 -27.83 -9.93
N SER A 34 -13.97 -26.65 -9.73
CA SER A 34 -14.40 -26.01 -8.49
C SER A 34 -13.31 -25.37 -7.62
N ILE A 35 -13.23 -24.03 -7.71
CA ILE A 35 -12.55 -23.20 -6.71
C ILE A 35 -13.40 -23.25 -5.44
N GLU A 36 -12.98 -24.08 -4.50
CA GLU A 36 -13.46 -24.06 -3.12
C GLU A 36 -12.54 -23.11 -2.31
N PRO A 37 -13.07 -22.06 -1.67
CA PRO A 37 -12.26 -21.09 -0.95
C PRO A 37 -11.64 -21.70 0.32
N ALA A 38 -10.44 -21.22 0.62
CA ALA A 38 -9.58 -21.62 1.73
C ALA A 38 -10.34 -21.94 3.03
N GLN A 39 -10.13 -23.16 3.52
CA GLN A 39 -10.59 -23.61 4.83
C GLN A 39 -9.91 -22.82 5.94
N PHE A 40 -10.66 -21.89 6.51
CA PHE A 40 -10.48 -21.33 7.85
C PHE A 40 -10.99 -22.39 8.84
N ASN A 41 -10.13 -23.33 9.24
CA ASN A 41 -10.49 -24.33 10.24
C ASN A 41 -10.13 -23.85 11.65
N ASP A 42 -11.10 -24.09 12.55
CA ASP A 42 -11.07 -24.05 14.01
C ASP A 42 -11.19 -22.69 14.71
N ILE A 43 -12.28 -21.99 14.40
CA ILE A 43 -13.18 -21.54 15.47
C ILE A 43 -14.48 -22.27 15.21
N THR A 44 -14.73 -23.40 15.89
CA THR A 44 -16.06 -23.99 15.96
C THR A 44 -16.99 -22.96 16.62
N PRO A 45 -17.95 -22.37 15.88
CA PRO A 45 -19.00 -21.60 16.52
C PRO A 45 -19.80 -22.61 17.33
N SER A 46 -19.74 -22.52 18.66
CA SER A 46 -20.62 -23.32 19.50
C SER A 46 -22.04 -23.10 19.00
N GLU A 47 -22.68 -24.20 18.60
CA GLU A 47 -24.02 -24.21 18.03
C GLU A 47 -24.97 -23.37 18.89
N SER A 48 -25.65 -22.43 18.22
CA SER A 48 -26.55 -21.40 18.75
C SER A 48 -25.92 -20.31 19.64
N GLU A 49 -24.83 -19.68 19.21
CA GLU A 49 -24.60 -18.30 19.66
C GLU A 49 -25.80 -17.45 19.19
N ASP A 50 -26.52 -16.85 20.15
CA ASP A 50 -27.70 -16.05 19.87
C ASP A 50 -27.29 -14.88 18.95
N ILE A 51 -27.80 -14.89 17.71
CA ILE A 51 -27.49 -13.86 16.71
C ILE A 51 -27.80 -12.46 17.28
N ALA A 52 -28.79 -12.34 18.16
CA ALA A 52 -29.10 -11.09 18.83
C ALA A 52 -27.96 -10.61 19.75
N ASP A 53 -27.31 -11.53 20.47
CA ASP A 53 -26.14 -11.24 21.31
C ASP A 53 -24.95 -10.82 20.45
N VAL A 54 -24.68 -11.53 19.35
CA VAL A 54 -23.62 -11.16 18.39
C VAL A 54 -23.85 -9.76 17.81
N ILE A 55 -25.08 -9.47 17.35
CA ILE A 55 -25.44 -8.14 16.83
C ILE A 55 -25.24 -7.06 17.90
N SER A 56 -25.61 -7.33 19.15
CA SER A 56 -25.43 -6.42 20.27
C SER A 56 -23.95 -6.10 20.50
N LYS A 57 -23.08 -7.12 20.58
CA LYS A 57 -21.63 -6.93 20.75
C LYS A 57 -20.99 -6.20 19.56
N ILE A 58 -21.46 -6.46 18.34
CA ILE A 58 -21.02 -5.71 17.15
C ILE A 58 -21.40 -4.23 17.29
N ASN A 59 -22.63 -3.92 17.71
CA ASN A 59 -23.06 -2.53 17.94
C ASN A 59 -22.22 -1.82 19.00
N GLN A 60 -21.87 -2.50 20.08
CA GLN A 60 -21.03 -1.94 21.14
C GLN A 60 -19.60 -1.66 20.66
N SER A 61 -19.06 -2.47 19.73
CA SER A 61 -17.73 -2.30 19.16
C SER A 61 -17.66 -1.36 17.94
N MET A 62 -18.80 -0.97 17.35
CA MET A 62 -18.87 0.01 16.25
C MET A 62 -18.08 1.31 16.46
N PRO A 63 -18.23 2.04 17.59
CA PRO A 63 -17.50 3.30 17.79
C PRO A 63 -15.98 3.10 17.79
N TYR A 64 -15.50 1.94 18.26
CA TYR A 64 -14.09 1.57 18.22
C TYR A 64 -13.62 1.36 16.78
N TYR A 65 -14.36 0.61 15.95
CA TYR A 65 -14.03 0.39 14.54
C TYR A 65 -14.08 1.69 13.72
N GLU A 66 -15.04 2.58 14.00
CA GLU A 66 -15.14 3.89 13.34
C GLU A 66 -13.94 4.78 13.63
N ASN A 67 -13.49 4.83 14.89
CA ASN A 67 -12.31 5.62 15.25
C ASN A 67 -11.04 5.10 14.57
N ILE A 68 -10.84 3.77 14.60
CA ILE A 68 -9.72 3.12 13.90
C ILE A 68 -9.75 3.45 12.41
N GLN A 69 -10.92 3.30 11.77
CA GLN A 69 -11.07 3.63 10.35
C GLN A 69 -10.75 5.09 10.06
N GLN A 70 -11.21 6.02 10.91
CA GLN A 70 -10.93 7.45 10.76
C GLN A 70 -9.42 7.75 10.85
N GLN A 71 -8.68 7.04 11.70
CA GLN A 71 -7.22 7.21 11.80
C GLN A 71 -6.49 6.60 10.59
N ILE A 72 -6.90 5.42 10.14
CA ILE A 72 -6.37 4.77 8.93
C ILE A 72 -6.58 5.66 7.70
N ASP A 73 -7.74 6.31 7.57
CA ASP A 73 -8.03 7.25 6.50
C ASP A 73 -7.10 8.47 6.55
N LYS A 74 -6.84 9.02 7.75
CA LYS A 74 -5.89 10.12 7.92
C LYS A 74 -4.47 9.70 7.51
N ILE A 75 -4.04 8.52 7.92
CA ILE A 75 -2.74 7.93 7.54
C ILE A 75 -2.66 7.79 6.01
N SER A 76 -3.66 7.17 5.39
CA SER A 76 -3.71 6.95 3.94
C SER A 76 -3.67 8.25 3.14
N ARG A 77 -4.37 9.30 3.59
CA ARG A 77 -4.32 10.64 2.98
C ARG A 77 -2.91 11.25 3.09
N LEU A 78 -2.23 11.07 4.21
CA LEU A 78 -0.86 11.57 4.41
C LEU A 78 0.16 10.77 3.60
N GLU A 79 0.00 9.46 3.48
CA GLU A 79 0.84 8.63 2.62
C GLU A 79 0.69 9.03 1.16
N ARG A 80 -0.54 9.25 0.67
CA ARG A 80 -0.77 9.76 -0.69
C ARG A 80 -0.08 11.11 -0.91
N LYS A 81 -0.19 12.04 0.06
CA LYS A 81 0.53 13.33 0.01
C LYS A 81 2.04 13.15 0.00
N ARG A 82 2.58 12.21 0.80
CA ARG A 82 4.00 11.88 0.83
C ARG A 82 4.45 11.33 -0.52
N THR A 83 3.73 10.37 -1.10
CA THR A 83 4.02 9.79 -2.41
C THR A 83 4.02 10.87 -3.49
N LEU A 84 3.00 11.73 -3.54
CA LEU A 84 2.96 12.86 -4.49
C LEU A 84 4.16 13.81 -4.31
N THR A 85 4.54 14.10 -3.06
CA THR A 85 5.70 14.94 -2.76
C THR A 85 7.03 14.28 -3.15
N LEU A 86 7.10 12.95 -3.11
CA LEU A 86 8.29 12.16 -3.44
C LEU A 86 8.41 11.83 -4.93
N THR A 87 7.30 11.66 -5.66
CA THR A 87 7.31 11.32 -7.09
C THR A 87 7.39 12.55 -7.99
N ALA A 88 6.77 13.67 -7.60
CA ALA A 88 6.91 14.96 -8.30
C ALA A 88 8.37 15.38 -8.56
N PRO A 89 9.34 15.19 -7.64
CA PRO A 89 10.72 15.53 -7.90
C PRO A 89 11.44 14.51 -8.80
N ILE A 90 10.99 13.26 -8.94
CA ILE A 90 11.70 12.30 -9.80
C ILE A 90 11.67 12.78 -11.26
N SER A 91 10.52 13.22 -11.75
CA SER A 91 10.41 13.81 -13.09
C SER A 91 11.21 15.11 -13.22
N ILE A 92 11.22 15.95 -12.19
CA ILE A 92 12.00 17.20 -12.17
C ILE A 92 13.50 16.94 -12.10
N ILE A 93 13.96 15.95 -11.32
CA ILE A 93 15.37 15.56 -11.20
C ILE A 93 15.84 14.99 -12.53
N TRP A 94 15.05 14.11 -13.17
CA TRP A 94 15.35 13.64 -14.52
C TRP A 94 15.38 14.79 -15.54
N GLY A 95 14.47 15.76 -15.41
CA GLY A 95 14.49 17.00 -16.19
C GLY A 95 15.77 17.80 -15.98
N MET A 96 16.12 18.09 -14.71
CA MET A 96 17.34 18.81 -14.34
C MET A 96 18.60 18.08 -14.78
N LEU A 97 18.64 16.75 -14.68
CA LEU A 97 19.75 15.93 -15.16
C LEU A 97 19.89 16.06 -16.69
N ARG A 98 18.79 15.98 -17.44
CA ARG A 98 18.79 16.22 -18.89
C ARG A 98 19.27 17.63 -19.23
N PHE A 99 18.80 18.66 -18.52
CA PHE A 99 19.23 20.05 -18.73
C PHE A 99 20.68 20.29 -18.33
N ALA A 100 21.19 19.64 -17.28
CA ALA A 100 22.59 19.74 -16.88
C ALA A 100 23.51 19.08 -17.91
N VAL A 101 23.14 17.91 -18.44
CA VAL A 101 23.88 17.24 -19.52
C VAL A 101 23.84 18.08 -20.81
N LEU A 102 22.68 18.61 -21.21
CA LEU A 102 22.57 19.52 -22.35
C LEU A 102 23.38 20.80 -22.13
N GLY A 103 23.31 21.40 -20.95
CA GLY A 103 24.04 22.62 -20.59
C GLY A 103 25.55 22.41 -20.63
N THR A 104 26.05 21.29 -20.11
CA THR A 104 27.48 20.96 -20.19
C THR A 104 27.91 20.73 -21.64
N ILE A 105 27.15 19.99 -22.46
CA ILE A 105 27.43 19.82 -23.89
C ILE A 105 27.51 21.17 -24.61
N LEU A 106 26.53 22.06 -24.40
CA LEU A 106 26.50 23.40 -24.99
C LEU A 106 27.67 24.26 -24.51
N MET A 107 28.07 24.12 -23.25
CA MET A 107 29.21 24.84 -22.71
C MET A 107 30.52 24.39 -23.36
N PHE A 108 30.75 23.08 -23.50
CA PHE A 108 31.93 22.56 -24.20
C PHE A 108 31.95 22.95 -25.68
N ALA A 109 30.79 23.01 -26.32
CA ALA A 109 30.66 23.45 -27.71
C ALA A 109 30.95 24.95 -27.89
N SER A 110 30.74 25.78 -26.87
CA SER A 110 30.95 27.24 -26.95
C SER A 110 32.36 27.68 -26.58
N ILE A 111 33.17 26.85 -25.89
CA ILE A 111 34.56 27.14 -25.54
C ILE A 111 35.43 27.54 -26.75
N PRO A 112 35.43 26.80 -27.89
CA PRO A 112 36.22 27.17 -29.06
C PRO A 112 35.80 28.53 -29.64
N LEU A 113 34.50 28.83 -29.58
CA LEU A 113 33.95 30.10 -30.06
C LEU A 113 34.37 31.24 -29.13
N MET A 114 34.34 31.05 -27.80
CA MET A 114 34.79 32.07 -26.85
C MET A 114 36.29 32.38 -26.98
N LEU A 115 37.13 31.38 -27.23
CA LEU A 115 38.57 31.58 -27.45
C LEU A 115 38.89 32.43 -28.69
N LEU A 116 37.99 32.48 -29.67
CA LEU A 116 38.15 33.34 -30.86
C LEU A 116 37.77 34.81 -30.60
N PHE A 117 37.02 35.11 -29.54
CA PHE A 117 36.48 36.45 -29.26
C PHE A 117 36.99 37.09 -27.93
N SER A 118 37.98 36.48 -27.28
CA SER A 118 38.44 36.85 -25.93
C SER A 118 39.00 38.27 -25.69
N PRO A 119 39.52 39.07 -26.65
CA PRO A 119 40.21 40.31 -26.26
C PRO A 119 39.28 41.50 -25.95
N LEU A 120 37.95 41.40 -26.03
CA LEU A 120 37.09 42.59 -26.06
C LEU A 120 36.23 42.87 -24.82
N LEU A 121 36.20 42.00 -23.80
CA LEU A 121 35.17 42.18 -22.75
C LEU A 121 35.53 41.59 -21.39
N ASP A 122 35.51 42.45 -20.37
CA ASP A 122 35.61 42.16 -18.93
C ASP A 122 34.33 41.47 -18.38
N LYS A 123 33.82 40.46 -19.13
CA LYS A 123 32.48 39.85 -19.01
C LYS A 123 32.47 38.50 -18.29
N ASP A 124 33.63 37.95 -17.97
CA ASP A 124 33.79 36.61 -17.42
C ASP A 124 33.25 36.48 -15.98
N SER A 125 33.22 37.58 -15.23
CA SER A 125 32.76 37.62 -13.84
C SER A 125 31.25 37.39 -13.68
N LEU A 126 30.42 37.92 -14.58
CA LEU A 126 28.95 37.80 -14.53
C LEU A 126 28.45 36.38 -14.79
N SER A 127 29.12 35.63 -15.68
CA SER A 127 28.74 34.25 -16.02
C SER A 127 28.98 33.30 -14.84
N ILE A 128 30.11 33.47 -14.14
CA ILE A 128 30.47 32.67 -12.96
C ILE A 128 29.48 32.93 -11.82
N ILE A 129 29.12 34.20 -11.57
CA ILE A 129 28.14 34.57 -10.54
C ILE A 129 26.77 33.95 -10.85
N ALA A 130 26.30 34.03 -12.10
CA ALA A 130 25.01 33.43 -12.49
C ALA A 130 24.98 31.91 -12.27
N PHE A 131 26.08 31.21 -12.59
CA PHE A 131 26.19 29.76 -12.39
C PHE A 131 26.17 29.36 -10.91
N LEU A 132 26.86 30.14 -10.05
CA LEU A 132 26.84 29.93 -8.60
C LEU A 132 25.44 30.13 -8.02
N LEU A 133 24.73 31.19 -8.43
CA LEU A 133 23.36 31.45 -7.97
C LEU A 133 22.40 30.32 -8.37
N PHE A 134 22.50 29.81 -9.61
CA PHE A 134 21.67 28.70 -10.08
C PHE A 134 21.97 27.40 -9.30
N SER A 135 23.24 27.13 -9.04
CA SER A 135 23.68 25.96 -8.26
C SER A 135 23.18 26.03 -6.82
N ILE A 136 23.31 27.19 -6.18
CA ILE A 136 22.82 27.44 -4.82
C ILE A 136 21.29 27.28 -4.76
N ALA A 137 20.55 27.85 -5.71
CA ALA A 137 19.09 27.69 -5.78
C ALA A 137 18.67 26.22 -5.94
N GLY A 138 19.40 25.44 -6.75
CA GLY A 138 19.19 24.00 -6.91
C GLY A 138 19.38 23.23 -5.59
N ILE A 139 20.46 23.53 -4.86
CA ILE A 139 20.75 22.91 -3.56
C ILE A 139 19.66 23.25 -2.53
N TYR A 140 19.24 24.51 -2.43
CA TYR A 140 18.14 24.90 -1.53
C TYR A 140 16.82 24.22 -1.89
N GLY A 141 16.52 24.06 -3.19
CA GLY A 141 15.34 23.34 -3.66
C GLY A 141 15.34 21.86 -3.26
N LEU A 142 16.48 21.17 -3.39
CA LEU A 142 16.63 19.78 -2.95
C LEU A 142 16.54 19.66 -1.42
N PHE A 143 17.20 20.55 -0.70
CA PHE A 143 17.22 20.54 0.77
C PHE A 143 15.83 20.81 1.37
N GLY A 144 15.09 21.80 0.85
CA GLY A 144 13.72 22.08 1.30
C GLY A 144 12.77 20.90 1.11
N ARG A 145 12.91 20.17 -0.01
CA ARG A 145 12.13 18.94 -0.26
C ARG A 145 12.50 17.81 0.68
N TYR A 146 13.80 17.62 0.95
CA TYR A 146 14.27 16.65 1.92
C TYR A 146 13.69 16.92 3.31
N ILE A 147 13.75 18.17 3.78
CA ILE A 147 13.15 18.58 5.06
C ILE A 147 11.65 18.29 5.08
N ASN A 148 10.90 18.65 4.04
CA ASN A 148 9.46 18.41 3.99
C ASN A 148 9.11 16.91 4.04
N SER A 149 9.86 16.07 3.31
CA SER A 149 9.72 14.61 3.35
C SER A 149 9.99 14.05 4.75
N TYR A 150 11.05 14.53 5.41
CA TYR A 150 11.39 14.14 6.78
C TYR A 150 10.30 14.54 7.79
N ILE A 151 9.76 15.76 7.69
CA ILE A 151 8.67 16.24 8.56
C ILE A 151 7.42 15.38 8.38
N MET A 152 7.04 15.06 7.14
CA MET A 152 5.90 14.19 6.86
C MET A 152 6.11 12.77 7.38
N GLY A 153 7.34 12.23 7.25
CA GLY A 153 7.70 10.93 7.82
C GLY A 153 7.52 10.89 9.34
N ARG A 154 7.96 11.92 10.07
CA ARG A 154 7.74 12.01 11.52
C ARG A 154 6.25 12.07 11.90
N LYS A 155 5.47 12.90 11.21
CA LYS A 155 4.01 12.98 11.45
C LYS A 155 3.33 11.64 11.25
N LEU A 156 3.73 10.90 10.20
CA LEU A 156 3.19 9.58 9.92
C LEU A 156 3.52 8.58 11.04
N ASN A 157 4.77 8.57 11.51
CA ASN A 157 5.19 7.70 12.61
C ASN A 157 4.42 7.99 13.91
N THR A 158 4.19 9.27 14.23
CA THR A 158 3.37 9.66 15.38
C THR A 158 1.94 9.14 15.26
N LEU A 159 1.33 9.20 14.07
CA LEU A 159 -0.02 8.67 13.86
C LEU A 159 -0.08 7.15 14.00
N TYR A 160 0.91 6.43 13.47
CA TYR A 160 1.01 4.98 13.66
C TYR A 160 1.12 4.61 15.14
N LYS A 161 1.96 5.32 15.90
CA LYS A 161 2.08 5.10 17.34
C LYS A 161 0.76 5.40 18.06
N ASN A 162 0.12 6.54 17.79
CA ASN A 162 -1.16 6.89 18.40
C ASN A 162 -2.26 5.88 18.07
N LEU A 163 -2.26 5.31 16.86
CA LEU A 163 -3.18 4.26 16.46
C LEU A 163 -2.92 2.96 17.24
N ALA A 164 -1.66 2.57 17.40
CA ALA A 164 -1.28 1.40 18.20
C ALA A 164 -1.66 1.58 19.68
N ASP A 165 -1.35 2.74 20.26
CA ASP A 165 -1.69 3.07 21.65
C ASP A 165 -3.23 3.11 21.84
N TYR A 166 -3.97 3.67 20.88
CA TYR A 166 -5.44 3.66 20.92
C TYR A 166 -6.01 2.24 20.85
N ALA A 167 -5.48 1.41 19.95
CA ALA A 167 -5.92 0.03 19.79
C ALA A 167 -5.64 -0.81 21.05
N ALA A 168 -4.48 -0.61 21.70
CA ALA A 168 -4.11 -1.31 22.92
C ALA A 168 -4.95 -0.88 24.14
N ASN A 169 -5.23 0.42 24.28
CA ASN A 169 -5.91 0.95 25.47
C ASN A 169 -7.45 0.82 25.41
N ASN A 170 -8.04 0.73 24.22
CA ASN A 170 -9.49 0.69 24.04
C ASN A 170 -10.02 -0.65 23.54
N ALA A 171 -9.17 -1.68 23.48
CA ALA A 171 -9.62 -3.03 23.15
C ALA A 171 -10.44 -3.60 24.31
N THR A 172 -11.72 -3.87 24.07
CA THR A 172 -12.60 -4.56 25.01
C THR A 172 -12.82 -5.99 24.52
N PRO A 173 -13.18 -6.97 25.38
CA PRO A 173 -13.48 -8.33 24.94
C PRO A 173 -14.50 -8.38 23.78
N GLU A 174 -15.46 -7.45 23.77
CA GLU A 174 -16.48 -7.31 22.74
C GLU A 174 -15.94 -6.81 21.39
N SER A 175 -14.79 -6.10 21.37
CA SER A 175 -14.14 -5.69 20.12
C SER A 175 -13.40 -6.83 19.42
N PHE A 176 -13.30 -8.01 20.06
CA PHE A 176 -12.72 -9.22 19.47
C PHE A 176 -13.77 -10.17 18.87
N VAL A 177 -15.05 -9.79 18.86
CA VAL A 177 -16.13 -10.61 18.26
C VAL A 177 -15.90 -10.83 16.76
N LEU A 178 -15.34 -9.84 16.07
CA LEU A 178 -14.96 -9.97 14.67
C LEU A 178 -13.52 -10.43 14.53
N ALA A 179 -13.28 -11.30 13.55
CA ALA A 179 -11.91 -11.68 13.18
C ALA A 179 -11.11 -10.43 12.74
N PRO A 180 -9.78 -10.41 12.93
CA PRO A 180 -8.96 -9.21 12.70
C PRO A 180 -9.17 -8.53 11.34
N ASP A 181 -9.35 -9.33 10.28
CA ASP A 181 -9.54 -8.83 8.91
C ASP A 181 -10.88 -8.12 8.68
N TYR A 182 -11.85 -8.32 9.59
CA TYR A 182 -13.19 -7.72 9.55
C TYR A 182 -13.39 -6.60 10.56
N ARG A 183 -12.33 -6.16 11.28
CA ARG A 183 -12.38 -5.09 12.29
C ARG A 183 -12.35 -3.68 11.70
N CYS A 184 -12.90 -3.49 10.51
CA CYS A 184 -13.11 -2.18 9.91
C CYS A 184 -14.61 -1.86 9.93
N SER A 185 -14.94 -0.56 10.06
CA SER A 185 -16.34 -0.11 10.19
C SER A 185 -17.20 -0.56 8.98
N SER A 186 -16.62 -0.62 7.78
CA SER A 186 -17.33 -1.07 6.58
C SER A 186 -17.66 -2.56 6.60
N ALA A 187 -16.72 -3.41 6.99
CA ALA A 187 -16.95 -4.86 7.14
C ALA A 187 -17.96 -5.15 8.25
N ALA A 188 -17.76 -4.55 9.43
CA ALA A 188 -18.63 -4.73 10.58
C ALA A 188 -20.08 -4.35 10.27
N ASN A 189 -20.29 -3.21 9.59
CA ASN A 189 -21.63 -2.80 9.15
C ASN A 189 -22.25 -3.75 8.12
N TYR A 190 -21.47 -4.25 7.16
CA TYR A 190 -21.97 -5.20 6.16
C TYR A 190 -22.40 -6.51 6.83
N ILE A 191 -21.54 -7.08 7.67
CA ILE A 191 -21.79 -8.32 8.41
C ILE A 191 -23.03 -8.17 9.30
N LYS A 192 -23.11 -7.07 10.06
CA LYS A 192 -24.28 -6.73 10.87
C LYS A 192 -25.55 -6.69 10.02
N ASN A 193 -25.52 -6.04 8.85
CA ASN A 193 -26.67 -5.97 7.96
C ASN A 193 -27.06 -7.35 7.38
N CYS A 194 -26.09 -8.22 7.10
CA CYS A 194 -26.36 -9.61 6.70
C CYS A 194 -27.13 -10.36 7.78
N LEU A 195 -26.73 -10.21 9.04
CA LEU A 195 -27.38 -10.87 10.18
C LEU A 195 -28.78 -10.29 10.45
N ILE A 196 -28.92 -8.96 10.48
CA ILE A 196 -30.20 -8.28 10.72
C ILE A 196 -31.25 -8.65 9.66
N ASN A 197 -30.84 -8.66 8.38
CA ASN A 197 -31.74 -8.96 7.27
C ASN A 197 -31.92 -10.46 7.02
N LYS A 198 -31.36 -11.33 7.89
CA LYS A 198 -31.40 -12.79 7.75
C LYS A 198 -30.85 -13.28 6.40
N MET A 199 -29.91 -12.53 5.81
CA MET A 199 -29.16 -12.99 4.63
C MET A 199 -28.13 -14.05 5.00
N ALA A 200 -27.73 -14.08 6.28
CA ALA A 200 -26.89 -15.10 6.87
C ALA A 200 -27.53 -15.64 8.15
N SER A 201 -27.47 -16.96 8.32
CA SER A 201 -27.93 -17.70 9.49
C SER A 201 -26.88 -17.81 10.59
N SER A 202 -25.62 -17.51 10.28
CA SER A 202 -24.49 -17.56 11.21
C SER A 202 -23.47 -16.47 10.89
N LEU A 203 -22.59 -16.17 11.87
CA LEU A 203 -21.49 -15.23 11.67
C LEU A 203 -20.52 -15.71 10.58
N GLY A 204 -20.25 -17.01 10.50
CA GLY A 204 -19.41 -17.59 9.44
C GLY A 204 -19.98 -17.41 8.04
N GLU A 205 -21.30 -17.59 7.88
CA GLU A 205 -21.97 -17.32 6.61
C GLU A 205 -21.92 -15.83 6.24
N ALA A 206 -22.08 -14.94 7.22
CA ALA A 206 -21.96 -13.50 7.00
C ALA A 206 -20.54 -13.10 6.54
N TYR A 207 -19.49 -13.73 7.09
CA TYR A 207 -18.11 -13.54 6.60
C TYR A 207 -17.94 -13.99 5.15
N ASN A 208 -18.50 -15.15 4.78
CA ASN A 208 -18.43 -15.64 3.41
C ASN A 208 -19.13 -14.70 2.42
N LEU A 209 -20.30 -14.16 2.79
CA LEU A 209 -21.00 -13.16 1.99
C LEU A 209 -20.17 -11.87 1.81
N TYR A 210 -19.56 -11.38 2.89
CA TYR A 210 -18.70 -10.21 2.82
C TYR A 210 -17.46 -10.44 1.95
N ASN A 211 -16.80 -11.60 2.07
CA ASN A 211 -15.67 -11.97 1.22
C ASN A 211 -16.07 -11.99 -0.26
N ASN A 212 -17.21 -12.61 -0.59
CA ASN A 212 -17.74 -12.63 -1.95
C ASN A 212 -18.00 -11.20 -2.48
N HIS A 213 -18.56 -10.32 -1.65
CA HIS A 213 -18.76 -8.91 -1.99
C HIS A 213 -17.42 -8.17 -2.22
N LEU A 214 -16.38 -8.44 -1.42
CA LEU A 214 -15.04 -7.90 -1.65
C LEU A 214 -14.43 -8.39 -2.97
N TYR A 215 -14.55 -9.68 -3.28
CA TYR A 215 -14.06 -10.22 -4.55
C TYR A 215 -14.71 -9.53 -5.75
N GLN A 216 -16.04 -9.37 -5.73
CA GLN A 216 -16.79 -8.70 -6.81
C GLN A 216 -16.39 -7.23 -6.98
N ASN A 217 -16.16 -6.50 -5.88
CA ASN A 217 -15.74 -5.10 -5.94
C ASN A 217 -14.29 -4.93 -6.39
N ASN A 218 -13.39 -5.84 -5.98
CA ASN A 218 -12.00 -5.83 -6.43
C ASN A 218 -11.89 -6.13 -7.92
N THR A 219 -12.65 -7.10 -8.44
CA THR A 219 -12.70 -7.35 -9.89
C THR A 219 -13.25 -6.16 -10.65
N THR A 220 -14.27 -5.47 -10.12
CA THR A 220 -14.86 -4.29 -10.75
C THR A 220 -13.90 -3.10 -10.76
N SER A 221 -13.18 -2.86 -9.66
CA SER A 221 -12.19 -1.77 -9.59
C SER A 221 -10.98 -2.03 -10.49
N GLN A 222 -10.51 -3.28 -10.59
CA GLN A 222 -9.48 -3.68 -11.54
C GLN A 222 -9.93 -3.48 -12.99
N LEU A 223 -11.14 -3.93 -13.35
CA LEU A 223 -11.72 -3.72 -14.68
C LEU A 223 -11.87 -2.23 -15.02
N ASN A 224 -12.29 -1.41 -14.07
CA ASN A 224 -12.37 0.05 -14.26
C ASN A 224 -11.00 0.70 -14.39
N SER A 225 -9.97 0.21 -13.69
CA SER A 225 -8.60 0.71 -13.85
C SER A 225 -8.01 0.35 -15.22
N ILE A 226 -8.30 -0.87 -15.72
CA ILE A 226 -7.89 -1.34 -17.04
C ILE A 226 -8.62 -0.56 -18.14
N SER A 227 -9.93 -0.33 -18.00
CA SER A 227 -10.69 0.46 -18.96
C SER A 227 -10.23 1.92 -19.02
N LEU A 228 -9.84 2.53 -17.88
CA LEU A 228 -9.26 3.87 -17.84
C LEU A 228 -7.87 3.93 -18.49
N GLN A 229 -7.06 2.88 -18.33
CA GLN A 229 -5.76 2.76 -19.01
C GLN A 229 -5.93 2.59 -20.52
N LEU A 230 -6.91 1.81 -20.98
CA LEU A 230 -7.25 1.66 -22.39
C LEU A 230 -7.78 2.97 -22.98
N TRP A 231 -8.64 3.69 -22.27
CA TRP A 231 -9.14 5.01 -22.70
C TRP A 231 -8.04 6.07 -22.77
N ASN A 232 -7.15 6.13 -21.78
CA ASN A 232 -6.04 7.08 -21.77
C ASN A 232 -4.94 6.71 -22.78
N GLY A 233 -4.76 5.42 -23.09
CA GLY A 233 -3.81 4.95 -24.11
C GLY A 233 -4.28 5.20 -25.56
N VAL A 234 -5.59 5.28 -25.79
CA VAL A 234 -6.17 5.63 -27.11
C VAL A 234 -6.05 7.12 -27.41
N ASN A 235 -5.86 7.98 -26.40
CA ASN A 235 -5.82 9.44 -26.55
C ASN A 235 -4.41 10.05 -26.70
N VAL A 236 -3.37 9.25 -26.93
CA VAL A 236 -1.97 9.74 -27.03
C VAL A 236 -1.38 9.71 -28.45
N ASN A 237 -2.20 9.41 -29.47
CA ASN A 237 -1.78 9.34 -30.88
C ASN A 237 -2.55 10.29 -31.80
N TRP A 238 -2.70 11.57 -31.41
CA TRP A 238 -3.13 12.66 -32.30
C TRP A 238 -2.31 13.91 -32.02
#